data_AF-A0A438F9L4-F1
#
_entry.id   AF-A0A438F9L4-F1
#
_cell.length_a   1.000
_cell.length_b   1.000
_cell.length_c   1.000
_cell.angle_alpha   90.00
_cell.angle_beta   90.00
_cell.angle_gamma   90.00
#
_symmetry.space_group_name_H-M   'P 1'
#
loop_
_entity.id
_entity.type
_entity.pdbx_description
1 polymer ?
#
loop_
_entity_poly.entity_id
_entity_poly.type
_entity_poly.pdbx_seq_one_letter_code
_entity_poly.pdbx_strand_id
1 'polypeptide(L)'
;MMMQVYIVYLGSLPQGEFSPLSQHLDILEDVLEGSSSRDSLVRSYKRSFNGFAAKLTEKEREKLCNKDGVVSIFPSNLLQLQTTRSWDFMGLSETIERKPAVESDVIVGVIDTGIWPESPSFSDEGFGPPPKKWKGVCSGGKNFTCNK
;
A
#
# COMPACT_ATOMS: atom_id res chain seq x y z
N MET A 1 17.85 -22.96 -8.48
CA MET A 1 18.27 -21.57 -8.18
C MET A 1 17.21 -20.94 -7.30
N MET A 2 17.57 -20.31 -6.18
CA MET A 2 16.57 -19.76 -5.25
C MET A 2 15.99 -18.48 -5.84
N MET A 3 14.67 -18.41 -5.98
CA MET A 3 13.95 -17.21 -6.40
C MET A 3 13.45 -16.46 -5.17
N GLN A 4 13.56 -15.13 -5.19
CA GLN A 4 12.98 -14.25 -4.17
C GLN A 4 12.11 -13.19 -4.86
N VAL A 5 11.15 -12.62 -4.12
CA VAL A 5 10.37 -11.50 -4.63
C VAL A 5 11.15 -10.21 -4.37
N TYR A 6 11.45 -9.46 -5.43
CA TYR A 6 12.02 -8.13 -5.32
C TYR A 6 11.02 -7.09 -5.81
N ILE A 7 11.11 -5.89 -5.25
CA ILE A 7 10.42 -4.69 -5.70
C ILE A 7 11.40 -3.88 -6.53
N VAL A 8 11.03 -3.60 -7.77
CA VAL A 8 11.77 -2.79 -8.74
C VAL A 8 11.07 -1.44 -8.84
N TYR A 9 11.76 -0.39 -8.40
CA TYR A 9 11.28 0.98 -8.43
C TYR A 9 11.79 1.70 -9.68
N LEU A 10 10.87 2.24 -10.49
CA LEU A 10 11.17 2.92 -11.76
C LEU A 10 10.95 4.45 -11.68
N GLY A 11 10.69 5.00 -10.49
CA GLY A 11 10.48 6.42 -10.30
C GLY A 11 9.02 6.89 -10.47
N SER A 12 8.86 8.13 -10.93
CA SER A 12 7.56 8.75 -11.23
C SER A 12 6.92 8.13 -12.48
N LEU A 13 5.60 8.18 -12.56
CA LEU A 13 4.90 7.77 -13.78
C LEU A 13 5.26 8.68 -14.96
N PRO A 14 5.53 8.12 -16.15
CA PRO A 14 5.72 8.90 -17.38
C PRO A 14 4.50 9.78 -17.70
N GLN A 15 4.74 10.92 -18.36
CA GLN A 15 3.66 11.75 -18.91
C GLN A 15 3.23 11.22 -20.29
N GLY A 16 1.93 11.25 -20.58
CA GLY A 16 1.36 10.86 -21.88
C GLY A 16 0.66 9.49 -21.89
N GLU A 17 0.33 9.00 -23.08
CA GLU A 17 -0.23 7.65 -23.25
C GLU A 17 0.84 6.61 -22.93
N PHE A 18 0.64 5.90 -21.83
CA PHE A 18 1.59 4.94 -21.31
C PHE A 18 0.82 3.78 -20.67
N SER A 19 1.28 2.56 -20.95
CA SER A 19 0.79 1.35 -20.29
C SER A 19 1.86 0.86 -19.30
N PRO A 20 1.72 1.15 -17.99
CA PRO A 20 2.66 0.68 -16.97
C PRO A 20 2.84 -0.84 -17.01
N LEU A 21 1.74 -1.57 -17.21
CA LEU A 21 1.80 -3.03 -17.25
C LEU A 21 2.61 -3.55 -18.43
N SER A 22 2.44 -2.97 -19.63
CA SER A 22 3.21 -3.38 -20.80
C SER A 22 4.70 -3.13 -20.58
N GLN A 23 5.08 -1.93 -20.14
CA GLN A 23 6.48 -1.60 -19.85
C GLN A 23 7.09 -2.55 -18.80
N HIS A 24 6.36 -2.86 -17.72
CA HIS A 24 6.88 -3.76 -16.70
C HIS A 24 7.10 -5.17 -17.22
N LEU A 25 6.22 -5.66 -18.10
CA LEU A 25 6.38 -6.97 -18.74
C LEU A 25 7.57 -6.97 -19.70
N ASP A 26 7.73 -5.93 -20.52
CA ASP A 26 8.84 -5.80 -21.46
C ASP A 26 10.19 -5.76 -20.72
N ILE A 27 10.31 -4.94 -19.66
CA ILE A 27 11.51 -4.86 -18.81
C ILE A 27 11.85 -6.23 -18.20
N LEU A 28 10.84 -6.98 -17.78
CA LEU A 28 11.01 -8.28 -17.14
C LEU A 28 11.38 -9.37 -18.15
N GLU A 29 10.75 -9.38 -19.32
CA GLU A 29 10.99 -10.34 -20.40
C GLU A 29 12.44 -10.25 -20.92
N ASP A 30 13.01 -9.05 -20.95
CA ASP A 30 14.42 -8.82 -21.31
C ASP A 30 15.45 -9.48 -20.38
N VAL A 31 15.11 -9.77 -19.12
CA VAL A 31 16.08 -10.24 -18.12
C VAL A 31 15.89 -11.70 -17.74
N LEU A 32 14.66 -12.22 -17.84
CA LEU A 32 14.30 -13.56 -17.39
C LEU A 32 14.97 -14.65 -18.24
N GLU A 33 15.47 -15.69 -17.58
CA GLU A 33 16.06 -16.86 -18.24
C GLU A 33 15.11 -18.07 -18.09
N GLY A 34 14.26 -18.28 -19.11
CA GLY A 34 13.42 -19.49 -19.20
C GLY A 34 12.10 -19.46 -18.42
N SER A 35 11.72 -18.31 -17.86
CA SER A 35 10.38 -18.09 -17.27
C SER A 35 9.62 -17.00 -18.02
N SER A 36 8.29 -17.09 -18.02
CA SER A 36 7.41 -16.07 -18.59
C SER A 36 7.37 -14.83 -17.70
N SER A 37 7.43 -13.64 -18.31
CA SER A 37 7.27 -12.36 -17.59
C SER A 37 5.97 -12.30 -16.79
N ARG A 38 4.89 -12.90 -17.31
CA ARG A 38 3.60 -12.96 -16.61
C ARG A 38 3.61 -13.87 -15.39
N ASP A 39 4.37 -14.96 -15.42
CA ASP A 39 4.41 -15.93 -14.31
C ASP A 39 5.31 -15.42 -13.17
N SER A 40 6.33 -14.65 -13.51
CA SER A 40 7.25 -14.04 -12.55
C SER A 40 6.70 -12.74 -11.95
N LEU A 41 5.79 -12.03 -12.63
CA LEU A 41 5.19 -10.80 -12.14
C LEU A 41 4.23 -11.06 -10.97
N VAL A 42 4.55 -10.50 -9.79
CA VAL A 42 3.70 -10.57 -8.59
C VAL A 42 2.74 -9.38 -8.54
N ARG A 43 3.23 -8.17 -8.85
CA ARG A 43 2.42 -6.96 -8.81
C ARG A 43 2.96 -5.89 -9.74
N SER A 44 2.07 -5.21 -10.45
CA SER A 44 2.36 -3.98 -11.18
C SER A 44 1.82 -2.76 -10.39
N TYR A 45 2.69 -1.81 -10.05
CA TYR A 45 2.36 -0.55 -9.39
C TYR A 45 2.22 0.54 -10.44
N LYS A 46 1.00 1.09 -10.60
CA LYS A 46 0.62 1.87 -11.78
C LYS A 46 -0.09 3.21 -11.49
N ARG A 47 -0.12 3.62 -10.21
CA ARG A 47 -0.97 4.75 -9.75
C ARG A 47 -0.15 5.86 -9.10
N SER A 48 0.51 5.57 -7.99
CA SER A 48 1.26 6.59 -7.24
C SER A 48 2.72 6.70 -7.68
N PHE A 49 3.26 5.62 -8.24
CA PHE A 49 4.62 5.53 -8.76
C PHE A 49 4.68 4.45 -9.84
N ASN A 50 5.79 4.42 -10.58
CA ASN A 50 6.09 3.41 -11.58
C ASN A 50 6.99 2.32 -10.98
N GLY A 51 6.64 1.06 -11.20
CA GLY A 51 7.41 -0.07 -10.66
C GLY A 51 6.61 -1.35 -10.56
N PHE A 52 7.30 -2.44 -10.22
CA PHE A 52 6.70 -3.76 -10.11
C PHE A 52 7.37 -4.62 -9.05
N ALA A 53 6.68 -5.66 -8.59
CA ALA A 53 7.25 -6.74 -7.80
C ALA A 53 7.28 -8.00 -8.65
N ALA A 54 8.41 -8.71 -8.66
CA ALA A 54 8.57 -9.95 -9.43
C ALA A 54 9.42 -10.98 -8.67
N LYS A 55 9.16 -12.27 -8.94
CA LYS A 55 10.01 -13.37 -8.54
C LYS A 55 11.24 -13.38 -9.45
N LEU A 56 12.42 -13.20 -8.87
CA LEU A 56 13.68 -13.11 -9.59
C LEU A 56 14.73 -13.96 -8.91
N THR A 57 15.67 -14.43 -9.70
CA THR A 57 16.95 -14.97 -9.25
C THR A 57 17.92 -13.81 -9.03
N GLU A 58 18.98 -14.03 -8.25
CA GLU A 58 19.97 -12.98 -7.99
C GLU A 58 20.62 -12.46 -9.29
N LYS A 59 20.86 -13.37 -10.26
CA LYS A 59 21.39 -13.02 -11.58
C LYS A 59 20.43 -12.13 -12.39
N GLU A 60 19.14 -12.42 -12.37
CA GLU A 60 18.13 -11.59 -13.05
C GLU A 60 17.97 -10.22 -12.37
N ARG A 61 18.06 -10.18 -11.03
CA ARG A 61 18.09 -8.93 -10.26
C ARG A 61 19.31 -8.07 -10.63
N GLU A 62 20.49 -8.66 -10.75
CA GLU A 62 21.71 -7.96 -11.16
C GLU A 62 21.59 -7.38 -12.58
N LYS A 63 20.99 -8.12 -13.52
CA LYS A 63 20.70 -7.59 -14.86
C LYS A 63 19.78 -6.37 -14.81
N LEU A 64 18.73 -6.43 -13.98
CA LEU A 64 17.81 -5.29 -13.81
C LEU A 64 18.48 -4.08 -13.19
N CYS A 65 19.47 -4.25 -12.30
CA CYS A 65 20.20 -3.12 -11.72
C CYS A 65 20.93 -2.27 -12.77
N ASN A 66 21.28 -2.88 -13.91
CA ASN A 66 21.99 -2.21 -15.00
C ASN A 66 21.04 -1.69 -16.09
N LYS A 67 19.72 -1.77 -15.91
CA LYS A 67 18.75 -1.32 -16.90
C LYS A 67 18.39 0.15 -16.70
N ASP A 68 18.38 0.89 -17.80
CA ASP A 68 17.94 2.28 -17.79
C ASP A 68 16.51 2.42 -17.27
N GLY A 69 16.28 3.44 -16.43
CA GLY A 69 14.99 3.69 -15.78
C GLY A 69 14.75 2.91 -14.49
N VAL A 70 15.60 1.93 -14.15
CA VAL A 70 15.57 1.30 -12.82
C VAL A 70 16.28 2.21 -11.81
N VAL A 71 15.54 2.67 -10.81
CA VAL A 71 16.05 3.57 -9.76
C VAL A 71 16.58 2.78 -8.57
N SER A 72 15.84 1.76 -8.11
CA SER A 72 16.28 0.88 -7.03
C SER A 72 15.60 -0.48 -7.07
N ILE A 73 16.27 -1.48 -6.52
CA ILE A 73 15.73 -2.84 -6.36
C ILE A 73 16.01 -3.30 -4.94
N PHE A 74 14.98 -3.80 -4.26
CA PHE A 74 15.10 -4.30 -2.88
C PHE A 74 14.18 -5.50 -2.65
N PRO A 75 14.54 -6.42 -1.73
CA PRO A 75 13.72 -7.58 -1.44
C PRO A 75 12.36 -7.16 -0.85
N SER A 76 11.31 -7.89 -1.24
CA SER A 76 9.98 -7.75 -0.67
C SER A 76 9.95 -8.44 0.69
N ASN A 77 9.95 -7.66 1.76
CA ASN A 77 9.97 -8.15 3.13
C ASN A 77 8.56 -8.15 3.76
N LEU A 78 8.29 -9.16 4.57
CA LEU A 78 7.15 -9.13 5.49
C LEU A 78 7.50 -8.24 6.68
N LEU A 79 6.66 -7.23 6.95
CA LEU A 79 6.82 -6.39 8.13
C LEU A 79 6.13 -7.02 9.34
N GLN A 80 6.74 -6.85 10.52
CA GLN A 80 6.19 -7.32 11.80
C GLN A 80 5.48 -6.18 12.53
N LEU A 81 4.36 -6.49 13.17
CA LEU A 81 3.64 -5.55 14.05
C LEU A 81 4.57 -5.06 15.16
N GLN A 82 4.64 -3.73 15.34
CA GLN A 82 5.60 -3.12 16.26
C GLN A 82 5.01 -2.79 17.63
N THR A 83 3.69 -2.55 17.77
CA THR A 83 3.08 -2.24 19.07
C THR A 83 1.57 -2.45 19.06
N THR A 84 1.00 -2.79 20.23
CA THR A 84 -0.44 -2.93 20.47
C THR A 84 -1.01 -1.88 21.44
N ARG A 85 -0.18 -0.97 22.00
CA ARG A 85 -0.57 0.03 23.02
C ARG A 85 0.00 1.42 22.74
N SER A 86 -0.43 2.03 21.65
CA SER A 86 0.10 3.33 21.19
C SER A 86 -0.30 4.51 22.09
N TRP A 87 -1.48 4.49 22.73
CA TRP A 87 -1.95 5.62 23.54
C TRP A 87 -1.11 5.82 24.81
N ASP A 88 -0.78 4.73 25.52
CA ASP A 88 0.09 4.73 26.70
C ASP A 88 1.50 5.23 26.32
N PHE A 89 2.02 4.75 25.18
CA PHE A 89 3.32 5.16 24.65
C PHE A 89 3.38 6.66 24.31
N MET A 90 2.30 7.21 23.74
CA MET A 90 2.22 8.63 23.40
C MET A 90 1.88 9.53 24.60
N GLY A 91 1.60 8.97 25.77
CA GLY A 91 1.23 9.72 26.97
C GLY A 91 -0.10 10.46 26.84
N LEU A 92 -1.05 9.93 26.05
CA LEU A 92 -2.37 10.55 25.90
C LEU A 92 -3.23 10.31 27.15
N SER A 93 -3.76 11.38 27.74
CA SER A 93 -4.70 11.28 28.86
C SER A 93 -6.11 10.95 28.40
N GLU A 94 -6.88 10.27 29.25
CA GLU A 94 -8.32 10.06 29.02
C GLU A 94 -9.11 11.37 29.12
N THR A 95 -8.58 12.36 29.84
CA THR A 95 -9.16 13.69 30.04
C THR A 95 -8.40 14.74 29.22
N ILE A 96 -9.00 15.16 28.11
CA ILE A 96 -8.46 16.20 27.22
C ILE A 96 -9.57 17.21 26.90
N GLU A 97 -9.26 18.50 26.98
CA GLU A 97 -10.14 19.55 26.49
C GLU A 97 -10.25 19.46 24.95
N ARG A 98 -11.44 19.09 24.47
CA ARG A 98 -11.69 18.85 23.04
C ARG A 98 -11.84 20.16 22.29
N LYS A 99 -11.29 20.24 21.08
CA LYS A 99 -11.43 21.38 20.16
C LYS A 99 -12.14 20.97 18.87
N PRO A 100 -13.49 20.93 18.85
CA PRO A 100 -14.25 20.40 17.71
C PRO A 100 -13.91 21.04 16.36
N ALA A 101 -13.59 22.34 16.34
CA ALA A 101 -13.25 23.06 15.12
C ALA A 101 -12.00 22.52 14.40
N VAL A 102 -11.08 21.87 15.13
CA VAL A 102 -9.83 21.30 14.57
C VAL A 102 -9.90 19.77 14.50
N GLU A 103 -10.66 19.14 15.39
CA GLU A 103 -10.78 17.70 15.51
C GLU A 103 -11.86 17.07 14.60
N SER A 104 -12.60 17.90 13.85
CA SER A 104 -13.67 17.45 12.95
C SER A 104 -13.22 17.40 11.49
N ASP A 105 -13.95 16.66 10.65
CA ASP A 105 -13.69 16.55 9.21
C ASP A 105 -12.28 16.06 8.81
N VAL A 106 -11.64 15.28 9.69
CA VAL A 106 -10.33 14.65 9.44
C VAL A 106 -10.54 13.24 8.87
N ILE A 107 -9.71 12.88 7.88
CA ILE A 107 -9.68 11.52 7.31
C ILE A 107 -8.35 10.90 7.69
N VAL A 108 -8.40 9.82 8.47
CA VAL A 108 -7.22 9.08 8.91
C VAL A 108 -7.16 7.75 8.16
N GLY A 109 -6.05 7.50 7.46
CA GLY A 109 -5.77 6.22 6.81
C GLY A 109 -4.95 5.34 7.73
N VAL A 110 -5.43 4.12 7.99
CA VAL A 110 -4.73 3.12 8.83
C VAL A 110 -4.40 1.91 7.95
N ILE A 111 -3.11 1.54 7.91
CA ILE A 111 -2.63 0.32 7.25
C ILE A 111 -2.21 -0.63 8.37
N ASP A 112 -3.10 -1.56 8.71
CA ASP A 112 -2.90 -2.54 9.78
C ASP A 112 -3.52 -3.89 9.36
N THR A 113 -3.50 -4.86 10.27
CA THR A 113 -4.13 -6.18 10.16
C THR A 113 -5.66 -6.14 10.15
N GLY A 114 -6.28 -5.04 10.55
CA GLY A 114 -7.72 -4.85 10.54
C GLY A 114 -8.21 -4.06 11.75
N ILE A 115 -9.53 -3.96 11.88
CA ILE A 115 -10.20 -3.37 13.05
C ILE A 115 -11.38 -4.26 13.46
N TRP A 116 -11.85 -4.09 14.70
CA TRP A 116 -13.14 -4.60 15.16
C TRP A 116 -14.19 -3.49 15.03
N PRO A 117 -14.86 -3.35 13.87
CA PRO A 117 -15.80 -2.25 13.63
C PRO A 117 -17.03 -2.29 14.55
N GLU A 118 -17.32 -3.41 15.20
CA GLU A 118 -18.37 -3.58 16.21
C GLU A 118 -17.99 -3.04 17.59
N SER A 119 -16.71 -2.70 17.82
CA SER A 119 -16.27 -2.15 19.10
C SER A 119 -16.95 -0.80 19.37
N PRO A 120 -17.36 -0.50 20.62
CA PRO A 120 -17.93 0.80 20.98
C PRO A 120 -17.05 2.00 20.58
N SER A 121 -15.73 1.82 20.48
CA SER A 121 -14.79 2.85 20.03
C SER A 121 -15.01 3.32 18.58
N PHE A 122 -15.73 2.54 17.76
CA PHE A 122 -16.08 2.86 16.38
C PHE A 122 -17.57 3.19 16.20
N SER A 123 -18.33 3.37 17.30
CA SER A 123 -19.71 3.86 17.23
C SER A 123 -19.74 5.27 16.63
N ASP A 124 -20.66 5.49 15.68
CA ASP A 124 -20.92 6.80 15.08
C ASP A 124 -22.00 7.60 15.83
N GLU A 125 -22.46 7.10 16.99
CA GLU A 125 -23.43 7.81 17.82
C GLU A 125 -22.91 9.21 18.22
N GLY A 126 -23.69 10.24 17.88
CA GLY A 126 -23.33 11.64 18.13
C GLY A 126 -22.43 12.28 17.07
N PHE A 127 -22.01 11.54 16.03
CA PHE A 127 -21.25 12.07 14.90
C PHE A 127 -22.15 12.46 13.72
N GLY A 128 -21.68 13.42 12.92
CA GLY A 128 -22.29 13.81 11.65
C GLY A 128 -21.91 12.87 10.50
N PRO A 129 -22.36 13.17 9.27
CA PRO A 129 -22.02 12.36 8.10
C PRO A 129 -20.51 12.38 7.81
N PRO A 130 -19.98 11.40 7.05
CA PRO A 130 -18.60 11.39 6.61
C PRO A 130 -18.14 12.72 5.98
N PRO A 131 -16.85 13.11 6.12
CA PRO A 131 -16.36 14.37 5.57
C PRO A 131 -16.63 14.45 4.06
N LYS A 132 -17.18 15.57 3.57
CA LYS A 132 -17.56 15.73 2.14
C LYS A 132 -16.42 15.47 1.14
N LYS A 133 -15.16 15.61 1.58
CA LYS A 133 -13.96 15.36 0.78
C LYS A 133 -13.58 13.87 0.69
N TRP A 134 -14.20 13.01 1.48
CA TRP A 134 -14.00 11.56 1.43
C TRP A 134 -14.57 10.99 0.13
N LYS A 135 -13.74 10.23 -0.58
CA LYS A 135 -14.09 9.60 -1.87
C LYS A 135 -13.94 8.08 -1.84
N GLY A 136 -13.67 7.51 -0.66
CA GLY A 136 -13.59 6.07 -0.51
C GLY A 136 -14.97 5.43 -0.40
N VAL A 137 -14.98 4.11 -0.36
CA VAL A 137 -16.19 3.31 -0.22
C VAL A 137 -16.13 2.55 1.10
N CYS A 138 -17.27 2.45 1.78
CA CYS A 138 -17.42 1.51 2.88
C CYS A 138 -17.86 0.15 2.30
N SER A 139 -17.00 -0.85 2.43
CA SER A 139 -17.26 -2.20 1.92
C SER A 139 -18.19 -3.02 2.82
N GLY A 140 -18.55 -2.51 4.00
CA GLY A 140 -19.39 -3.19 4.98
C GLY A 140 -18.75 -4.46 5.56
N GLY A 141 -19.54 -5.22 6.32
CA GLY A 141 -19.16 -6.51 6.87
C GLY A 141 -20.37 -7.26 7.42
N LYS A 142 -20.21 -8.53 7.81
CA LYS A 142 -21.28 -9.23 8.55
C LYS A 142 -21.49 -8.48 9.87
N ASN A 143 -22.73 -8.04 10.12
CA ASN A 143 -23.13 -7.27 11.29
C ASN A 143 -22.47 -5.87 11.41
N PHE A 144 -21.99 -5.30 10.30
CA PHE A 144 -21.48 -3.92 10.28
C PHE A 144 -22.22 -3.09 9.22
N THR A 145 -22.82 -2.00 9.66
CA THR A 145 -23.50 -1.04 8.79
C THR A 145 -22.60 0.17 8.60
N CYS A 146 -22.39 0.56 7.35
CA CYS A 146 -21.66 1.78 7.03
C CYS A 146 -22.41 3.00 7.56
N ASN A 147 -21.67 3.95 8.13
CA ASN A 147 -22.21 5.25 8.51
C ASN A 147 -22.77 5.99 7.29
N LYS A 148 -23.80 6.81 7.51
CA LYS A 148 -24.52 7.56 6.48
C LYS A 148 -24.03 8.99 6.36
#